data_AF-A0A7S6W1K6-F1
#
_entry.id   AF-A0A7S6W1K6-F1
#
_cell.length_a   1.000
_cell.length_b   1.000
_cell.length_c   1.000
_cell.angle_alpha   90.00
_cell.angle_beta   90.00
_cell.angle_gamma   90.00
#
_symmetry.space_group_name_H-M   'P 1'
#
loop_
_entity.id
_entity.type
_entity.pdbx_description
1 polymer ?
#
loop_
_entity_poly.entity_id
_entity_poly.type
_entity_poly.pdbx_seq_one_letter_code
_entity_poly.pdbx_strand_id
1 'polypeptide(L)'
;MSALSEEEQLDNLKSFAKKYGSAIVGGILIALIAFFGWEYWQKKTLAESQMQTAKVQQLMDDAQSATGDAFTQLSATADKIVKEAPDSPQAIQTQLLMAKLAYDKADYANAEKALKKVENSKVDDAGLVQLVKLRLAYAQLAQKKFDEALKTLEAVKEPAFQATADEARGDVYVAKNDIENAKKVYQSAWDALVERQEERQILQIKLESVGVLVDDPEIERPIIDTQVEATE
;
A
#
# COMPACT_ATOMS: atom_id res chain seq x y z
N MET A 1 69.39 10.81 -2.54
CA MET A 1 68.28 11.73 -2.23
C MET A 1 68.24 12.77 -3.33
N SER A 2 67.29 12.67 -4.26
CA SER A 2 67.16 13.63 -5.36
C SER A 2 66.21 14.74 -4.92
N ALA A 3 66.77 15.86 -4.45
CA ALA A 3 66.03 17.10 -4.33
C ALA A 3 65.84 17.64 -5.76
N LEU A 4 64.69 17.38 -6.37
CA LEU A 4 64.25 18.06 -7.60
C LEU A 4 64.18 19.55 -7.27
N SER A 5 64.99 20.38 -7.94
CA SER A 5 65.03 21.82 -7.68
C SER A 5 63.65 22.43 -7.90
N GLU A 6 63.30 23.43 -7.10
CA GLU A 6 62.00 24.11 -7.17
C GLU A 6 61.71 24.68 -8.57
N GLU A 7 62.75 24.98 -9.36
CA GLU A 7 62.63 25.47 -10.74
C GLU A 7 62.18 24.39 -11.73
N GLU A 8 62.71 23.15 -11.63
CA GLU A 8 62.28 22.05 -12.51
C GLU A 8 60.84 21.60 -12.20
N GLN A 9 60.39 21.74 -10.96
CA GLN A 9 59.01 21.46 -10.59
C GLN A 9 58.05 22.51 -11.17
N LEU A 10 58.45 23.78 -11.18
CA LEU A 10 57.66 24.88 -11.76
C LEU A 10 57.52 24.77 -13.27
N ASP A 11 58.57 24.38 -13.99
CA ASP A 11 58.52 24.21 -15.45
C ASP A 11 57.77 22.94 -15.88
N ASN A 12 57.88 21.85 -15.11
CA ASN A 12 57.04 20.67 -15.31
C ASN A 12 55.56 20.98 -15.04
N LEU A 13 55.25 21.81 -14.04
CA LEU A 13 53.88 22.23 -13.76
C LEU A 13 53.33 23.16 -14.86
N LYS A 14 54.13 24.11 -15.36
CA LYS A 14 53.74 24.97 -16.49
C LYS A 14 53.51 24.20 -17.78
N SER A 15 54.40 23.25 -18.11
CA SER A 15 54.26 22.42 -19.31
C SER A 15 53.08 21.46 -19.21
N PHE A 16 52.86 20.87 -18.02
CA PHE A 16 51.69 20.04 -17.74
C PHE A 16 50.39 20.84 -17.84
N ALA A 17 50.33 22.02 -17.24
CA ALA A 17 49.18 22.93 -17.32
C ALA A 17 48.92 23.41 -18.77
N LYS A 18 49.96 23.68 -19.55
CA LYS A 18 49.83 24.07 -20.96
C LYS A 18 49.36 22.91 -21.85
N LYS A 19 49.72 21.67 -21.51
CA LYS A 19 49.39 20.46 -22.26
C LYS A 19 48.01 19.87 -21.91
N TYR A 20 47.60 19.93 -20.63
CA TYR A 20 46.39 19.30 -20.13
C TYR A 20 45.38 20.26 -19.49
N GLY A 21 45.72 21.55 -19.32
CA GLY A 21 44.85 22.52 -18.66
C GLY A 21 43.47 22.66 -19.31
N SER A 22 43.39 22.63 -20.64
CA SER A 22 42.10 22.63 -21.36
C SER A 22 41.28 21.35 -21.12
N ALA A 23 41.93 20.19 -21.03
CA ALA A 23 41.28 18.92 -20.75
C ALA A 23 40.81 18.82 -19.29
N ILE A 24 41.61 19.31 -18.33
CA ILE A 24 41.26 19.37 -16.91
C ILE A 24 40.07 20.31 -16.69
N VAL A 25 40.11 21.51 -17.28
CA VAL A 25 38.99 22.47 -17.21
C VAL A 25 37.74 21.90 -17.86
N GLY A 26 37.86 21.22 -19.01
CA GLY A 26 36.74 20.53 -19.64
C GLY A 26 36.14 19.43 -18.77
N GLY A 27 36.97 18.60 -18.13
CA GLY A 27 36.53 17.55 -17.21
C GLY A 27 35.80 18.12 -15.98
N ILE A 28 36.31 19.20 -15.39
CA ILE A 28 35.67 19.88 -14.25
C ILE A 28 34.31 20.45 -14.66
N LEU A 29 34.20 21.08 -15.84
CA LEU A 29 32.93 21.60 -16.35
C LEU A 29 31.87 20.50 -16.54
N ILE A 30 32.26 19.35 -17.09
CA ILE A 30 31.35 18.20 -17.25
C ILE A 30 30.90 17.68 -15.88
N ALA A 31 31.83 17.55 -14.92
CA ALA A 31 31.52 17.10 -13.57
C ALA A 31 30.55 18.07 -12.85
N LEU A 32 30.74 19.39 -13.02
CA LEU A 32 29.84 20.39 -12.46
C LEU A 32 28.45 20.35 -13.10
N ILE A 33 28.35 20.20 -14.42
CA ILE A 33 27.05 20.06 -15.11
C ILE A 33 26.32 18.80 -14.63
N ALA A 34 27.03 17.68 -14.51
CA ALA A 34 26.45 16.44 -13.99
C ALA A 34 25.99 16.60 -12.54
N PHE A 35 26.81 17.22 -11.69
CA PHE A 35 26.51 17.45 -10.27
C PHE A 35 25.32 18.40 -10.08
N PHE A 36 25.33 19.57 -10.72
CA PHE A 36 24.23 20.53 -10.64
C PHE A 36 22.96 20.03 -11.34
N GLY A 37 23.08 19.24 -12.40
CA GLY A 37 21.95 18.57 -13.04
C GLY A 37 21.28 17.57 -12.10
N TRP A 38 22.08 16.75 -11.41
CA TRP A 38 21.59 15.80 -10.41
C TRP A 38 20.96 16.52 -9.21
N GLU A 39 21.63 17.53 -8.66
CA GLU A 39 21.15 18.31 -7.51
C GLU A 39 19.86 19.07 -7.83
N TYR A 40 19.75 19.67 -9.02
CA TYR A 40 18.54 20.35 -9.47
C TYR A 40 17.37 19.36 -9.63
N TRP A 41 17.62 18.20 -10.22
CA TRP A 41 16.62 17.14 -10.35
C TRP A 41 16.15 16.67 -8.96
N GLN A 42 17.08 16.40 -8.05
CA GLN A 42 16.80 15.95 -6.68
C GLN A 42 16.02 17.01 -5.88
N LYS A 43 16.41 18.29 -5.97
CA LYS A 43 15.72 19.39 -5.28
C LYS A 43 14.31 19.62 -5.82
N LYS A 44 14.10 19.48 -7.14
CA LYS A 44 12.78 19.56 -7.76
C LYS A 44 11.88 18.41 -7.30
N THR A 45 12.40 17.18 -7.29
CA THR A 45 11.69 16.01 -6.78
C THR A 45 11.32 16.15 -5.30
N LEU A 46 12.22 16.66 -4.47
CA LEU A 46 11.96 16.83 -3.04
C LEU A 46 10.91 17.91 -2.75
N ALA A 47 10.97 19.05 -3.45
CA ALA A 47 9.99 20.13 -3.32
C ALA A 47 8.60 19.73 -3.84
N GLU A 48 8.53 19.01 -4.97
CA GLU A 48 7.28 18.43 -5.48
C GLU A 48 6.68 17.42 -4.48
N SER A 49 7.51 16.54 -3.90
CA SER A 49 7.06 15.57 -2.89
C SER A 49 6.48 16.23 -1.64
N GLN A 50 7.10 17.30 -1.12
CA GLN A 50 6.60 18.01 0.07
C GLN A 50 5.24 18.65 -0.19
N MET A 51 5.06 19.25 -1.37
CA MET A 51 3.79 19.87 -1.74
C MET A 51 2.68 18.82 -1.93
N GLN A 52 2.99 17.66 -2.51
CA GLN A 52 2.00 16.58 -2.66
C GLN A 52 1.62 15.97 -1.30
N THR A 53 2.58 15.78 -0.39
CA THR A 53 2.29 15.29 0.97
C THR A 53 1.39 16.28 1.73
N ALA A 54 1.64 17.59 1.62
CA ALA A 54 0.77 18.61 2.23
C ALA A 54 -0.66 18.56 1.66
N LYS A 55 -0.81 18.36 0.34
CA LYS A 55 -2.13 18.20 -0.30
C LYS A 55 -2.85 16.96 0.21
N VAL A 56 -2.17 15.81 0.34
CA VAL A 56 -2.77 14.57 0.86
C VAL A 56 -3.19 14.76 2.32
N GLN A 57 -2.36 15.40 3.15
CA GLN A 57 -2.70 15.67 4.54
C GLN A 57 -3.95 16.55 4.64
N GLN A 58 -4.01 17.63 3.86
CA GLN A 58 -5.20 18.47 3.80
C GLN A 58 -6.44 17.66 3.35
N LEU A 59 -6.28 16.76 2.38
CA LEU A 59 -7.34 15.87 1.91
C LEU A 59 -7.85 14.94 3.01
N MET A 60 -6.96 14.46 3.89
CA MET A 60 -7.33 13.65 5.05
C MET A 60 -8.10 14.47 6.10
N ASP A 61 -7.65 15.70 6.38
CA ASP A 61 -8.29 16.60 7.34
C ASP A 61 -9.68 17.05 6.83
N ASP A 62 -9.78 17.36 5.53
CA ASP A 62 -11.04 17.69 4.85
C ASP A 62 -11.98 16.48 4.82
N ALA A 63 -11.46 15.26 4.64
CA ALA A 63 -12.26 14.04 4.67
C ALA A 63 -12.89 13.76 6.04
N GLN A 64 -12.19 14.09 7.14
CA GLN A 64 -12.73 13.95 8.50
C GLN A 64 -13.84 14.97 8.80
N SER A 65 -13.79 16.13 8.16
CA SER A 65 -14.73 17.24 8.38
C SER A 65 -15.81 17.36 7.29
N ALA A 66 -15.73 16.55 6.24
CA ALA A 66 -16.61 16.62 5.08
C ALA A 66 -18.05 16.19 5.38
N THR A 67 -18.96 17.16 5.32
CA THR A 67 -20.42 16.96 5.23
C THR A 67 -20.93 17.45 3.87
N GLY A 68 -21.92 16.78 3.29
CA GLY A 68 -22.56 17.19 2.02
C GLY A 68 -21.60 17.29 0.82
N ASP A 69 -21.62 18.44 0.12
CA ASP A 69 -20.92 18.73 -1.15
C ASP A 69 -19.38 18.68 -1.06
N ALA A 70 -18.81 18.63 0.15
CA ALA A 70 -17.38 18.51 0.39
C ALA A 70 -16.77 17.26 -0.28
N PHE A 71 -17.55 16.18 -0.44
CA PHE A 71 -17.09 14.96 -1.11
C PHE A 71 -16.75 15.16 -2.60
N THR A 72 -17.53 15.97 -3.30
CA THR A 72 -17.31 16.25 -4.72
C THR A 72 -16.02 17.06 -4.91
N GLN A 73 -15.73 17.98 -4.00
CA GLN A 73 -14.48 18.75 -3.99
C GLN A 73 -13.27 17.90 -3.63
N LEU A 74 -13.42 16.99 -2.65
CA LEU A 74 -12.43 15.98 -2.29
C LEU A 74 -12.08 15.09 -3.49
N SER A 75 -13.10 14.59 -4.20
CA SER A 75 -12.92 13.74 -5.37
C SER A 75 -12.18 14.45 -6.51
N ALA A 76 -12.49 15.71 -6.77
CA ALA A 76 -11.79 16.51 -7.78
C ALA A 76 -10.31 16.75 -7.43
N THR A 77 -10.02 16.99 -6.14
CA THR A 77 -8.65 17.17 -5.64
C THR A 77 -7.88 15.85 -5.71
N ALA A 78 -8.51 14.75 -5.31
CA ALA A 78 -7.95 13.41 -5.39
C ALA A 78 -7.60 13.02 -6.83
N ASP A 79 -8.48 13.29 -7.79
CA ASP A 79 -8.23 13.02 -9.20
C ASP A 79 -7.06 13.87 -9.76
N LYS A 80 -6.83 15.09 -9.25
CA LYS A 80 -5.65 15.88 -9.64
C LYS A 80 -4.35 15.24 -9.14
N ILE A 81 -4.28 14.88 -7.86
CA ILE A 81 -3.10 14.23 -7.25
C ILE A 81 -2.75 12.96 -8.03
N VAL A 82 -3.75 12.15 -8.35
CA VAL A 82 -3.55 10.87 -9.05
C VAL A 82 -3.18 11.07 -10.53
N LYS A 83 -3.70 12.10 -11.21
CA LYS A 83 -3.27 12.41 -12.58
C LYS A 83 -1.85 12.93 -12.66
N GLU A 84 -1.40 13.70 -11.67
CA GLU A 84 -0.05 14.27 -11.63
C GLU A 84 1.01 13.18 -11.43
N ALA A 85 0.76 12.20 -10.54
CA ALA A 85 1.69 11.12 -10.27
C ALA A 85 0.97 9.82 -9.86
N PRO A 86 0.42 9.04 -10.82
CA PRO A 86 -0.48 7.91 -10.52
C PRO A 86 0.17 6.77 -9.73
N ASP A 87 1.48 6.57 -9.94
CA ASP A 87 2.26 5.52 -9.26
C ASP A 87 2.89 6.00 -7.94
N SER A 88 2.63 7.25 -7.52
CA SER A 88 3.23 7.79 -6.29
C SER A 88 2.55 7.23 -5.04
N PRO A 89 3.28 7.10 -3.92
CA PRO A 89 2.68 6.74 -2.63
C PRO A 89 1.51 7.66 -2.23
N GLN A 90 1.61 8.95 -2.57
CA GLN A 90 0.57 9.94 -2.35
C GLN A 90 -0.70 9.64 -3.13
N ALA A 91 -0.58 9.28 -4.42
CA ALA A 91 -1.72 8.87 -5.23
C ALA A 91 -2.36 7.58 -4.72
N ILE A 92 -1.55 6.60 -4.30
CA ILE A 92 -2.04 5.35 -3.70
C ILE A 92 -2.82 5.64 -2.41
N GLN A 93 -2.25 6.40 -1.47
CA GLN A 93 -2.93 6.78 -0.23
C GLN A 93 -4.23 7.53 -0.49
N THR A 94 -4.21 8.46 -1.45
CA THR A 94 -5.38 9.23 -1.87
C THR A 94 -6.49 8.31 -2.37
N GLN A 95 -6.17 7.35 -3.24
CA GLN A 95 -7.17 6.41 -3.74
C GLN A 95 -7.70 5.48 -2.65
N LEU A 96 -6.86 5.03 -1.72
CA LEU A 96 -7.30 4.21 -0.58
C LEU A 96 -8.25 4.97 0.35
N LEU A 97 -7.97 6.26 0.59
CA LEU A 97 -8.85 7.15 1.36
C LEU A 97 -10.18 7.32 0.63
N MET A 98 -10.16 7.65 -0.65
CA MET A 98 -11.38 7.82 -1.46
C MET A 98 -12.20 6.53 -1.51
N ALA A 99 -11.55 5.37 -1.63
CA ALA A 99 -12.21 4.08 -1.59
C ALA A 99 -12.94 3.84 -0.26
N LYS A 100 -12.26 4.13 0.87
CA LYS A 100 -12.87 4.01 2.20
C LYS A 100 -14.07 4.95 2.36
N LEU A 101 -13.91 6.23 2.02
CA LEU A 101 -14.99 7.21 2.14
C LEU A 101 -16.19 6.86 1.26
N ALA A 102 -15.95 6.39 0.04
CA ALA A 102 -17.02 5.95 -0.86
C ALA A 102 -17.73 4.72 -0.30
N TYR A 103 -16.99 3.74 0.22
CA TYR A 103 -17.56 2.55 0.84
C TYR A 103 -18.41 2.88 2.08
N ASP A 104 -17.90 3.75 2.97
CA ASP A 104 -18.61 4.19 4.18
C ASP A 104 -19.92 4.94 3.84
N LYS A 105 -19.99 5.56 2.66
CA LYS A 105 -21.19 6.22 2.11
C LYS A 105 -22.10 5.30 1.29
N ALA A 106 -21.82 3.99 1.27
CA ALA A 106 -22.47 2.99 0.44
C ALA A 106 -22.36 3.26 -1.08
N ASP A 107 -21.44 4.12 -1.51
CA ASP A 107 -21.08 4.34 -2.91
C ASP A 107 -20.01 3.33 -3.34
N TYR A 108 -20.44 2.08 -3.42
CA TYR A 108 -19.55 0.97 -3.71
C TYR A 108 -18.94 1.03 -5.12
N ALA A 109 -19.63 1.69 -6.07
CA ALA A 109 -19.13 1.87 -7.43
C ALA A 109 -17.90 2.78 -7.47
N ASN A 110 -17.93 3.91 -6.75
CA ASN A 110 -16.75 4.76 -6.63
C ASN A 110 -15.65 4.11 -5.79
N ALA A 111 -16.00 3.31 -4.77
CA ALA A 111 -15.03 2.53 -4.01
C ALA A 111 -14.27 1.53 -4.90
N GLU A 112 -14.99 0.76 -5.72
CA GLU A 112 -14.40 -0.17 -6.69
C GLU A 112 -13.49 0.57 -7.68
N LYS A 113 -13.94 1.70 -8.24
CA LYS A 113 -13.16 2.50 -9.17
C LYS A 113 -11.85 2.98 -8.56
N ALA A 114 -11.87 3.45 -7.31
CA ALA A 114 -10.68 3.91 -6.61
C ALA A 114 -9.72 2.75 -6.32
N LEU A 115 -10.21 1.60 -5.87
CA LEU A 115 -9.40 0.41 -5.61
C LEU A 115 -8.78 -0.17 -6.89
N LYS A 116 -9.52 -0.19 -8.00
CA LYS A 116 -8.98 -0.58 -9.31
C LYS A 116 -7.86 0.35 -9.78
N LYS A 117 -7.91 1.65 -9.47
CA LYS A 117 -6.79 2.55 -9.78
C LYS A 117 -5.53 2.17 -9.00
N VAL A 118 -5.66 1.76 -7.74
CA VAL A 118 -4.52 1.26 -6.94
C VAL A 118 -4.02 -0.08 -7.48
N GLU A 119 -4.91 -1.01 -7.77
CA GLU A 119 -4.56 -2.33 -8.35
C GLU A 119 -3.78 -2.20 -9.67
N ASN A 120 -4.13 -1.21 -10.50
CA ASN A 120 -3.46 -0.95 -11.78
C ASN A 120 -2.22 -0.03 -11.67
N SER A 121 -1.88 0.45 -10.47
CA SER A 121 -0.67 1.25 -10.24
C SER A 121 0.57 0.37 -10.10
N LYS A 122 1.76 0.94 -10.25
CA LYS A 122 3.04 0.23 -10.06
C LYS A 122 3.44 0.08 -8.59
N VAL A 123 2.49 -0.31 -7.73
CA VAL A 123 2.78 -0.53 -6.32
C VAL A 123 3.58 -1.83 -6.15
N ASP A 124 4.72 -1.75 -5.47
CA ASP A 124 5.64 -2.88 -5.29
C ASP A 124 5.44 -3.62 -3.95
N ASP A 125 4.53 -3.12 -3.11
CA ASP A 125 4.19 -3.75 -1.84
C ASP A 125 3.20 -4.90 -2.06
N ALA A 126 3.70 -6.13 -2.03
CA ALA A 126 2.92 -7.34 -2.24
C ALA A 126 1.74 -7.48 -1.26
N GLY A 127 1.92 -7.08 0.01
CA GLY A 127 0.89 -7.15 1.04
C GLY A 127 -0.21 -6.12 0.80
N LEU A 128 0.17 -4.90 0.42
CA LEU A 128 -0.78 -3.85 0.04
C LEU A 128 -1.61 -4.26 -1.18
N VAL A 129 -1.00 -4.89 -2.19
CA VAL A 129 -1.73 -5.43 -3.34
C VAL A 129 -2.80 -6.45 -2.92
N GLN A 130 -2.47 -7.36 -2.00
CA GLN A 130 -3.46 -8.33 -1.51
C GLN A 130 -4.60 -7.66 -0.75
N LEU A 131 -4.27 -6.68 0.11
CA LEU A 131 -5.26 -5.92 0.86
C LEU A 131 -6.21 -5.15 -0.08
N VAL A 132 -5.68 -4.55 -1.15
CA VAL A 132 -6.48 -3.85 -2.17
C VAL A 132 -7.44 -4.82 -2.86
N LYS A 133 -6.97 -6.01 -3.24
CA LYS A 133 -7.82 -7.05 -3.85
C LYS A 133 -8.95 -7.50 -2.91
N LEU A 134 -8.66 -7.75 -1.64
CA LEU A 134 -9.68 -8.10 -0.65
C LEU A 134 -10.75 -7.00 -0.53
N ARG A 135 -10.33 -5.74 -0.38
CA ARG A 135 -11.27 -4.61 -0.29
C ARG A 135 -12.06 -4.42 -1.59
N LEU A 136 -11.42 -4.65 -2.74
CA LEU A 136 -12.07 -4.57 -4.05
C LEU A 136 -13.17 -5.63 -4.18
N ALA A 137 -12.90 -6.86 -3.73
CA ALA A 137 -13.88 -7.93 -3.69
C ALA A 137 -15.07 -7.60 -2.78
N TYR A 138 -14.85 -7.00 -1.61
CA TYR A 138 -15.94 -6.54 -0.75
C TYR A 138 -16.78 -5.43 -1.39
N ALA A 139 -16.16 -4.48 -2.09
CA ALA A 139 -16.89 -3.45 -2.85
C ALA A 139 -17.69 -4.06 -4.01
N GLN A 140 -17.18 -5.09 -4.67
CA GLN A 140 -17.90 -5.85 -5.71
C GLN A 140 -19.05 -6.66 -5.12
N LEU A 141 -18.83 -7.33 -3.99
CA LEU A 141 -19.86 -8.08 -3.25
C LEU A 141 -21.02 -7.16 -2.84
N ALA A 142 -20.73 -5.97 -2.30
CA ALA A 142 -21.74 -5.00 -1.92
C ALA A 142 -22.57 -4.48 -3.13
N GLN A 143 -21.98 -4.49 -4.32
CA GLN A 143 -22.67 -4.21 -5.59
C GLN A 143 -23.39 -5.44 -6.19
N LYS A 144 -23.37 -6.59 -5.52
CA LYS A 144 -23.87 -7.88 -6.02
C LYS A 144 -23.15 -8.38 -7.28
N LYS A 145 -21.92 -7.91 -7.53
CA LYS A 145 -21.05 -8.34 -8.63
C LYS A 145 -20.30 -9.61 -8.21
N PHE A 146 -21.03 -10.69 -7.97
CA PHE A 146 -20.48 -11.85 -7.28
C PHE A 146 -19.36 -12.57 -8.06
N ASP A 147 -19.53 -12.75 -9.37
CA ASP A 147 -18.53 -13.45 -10.18
C ASP A 147 -17.22 -12.64 -10.31
N GLU A 148 -17.35 -11.31 -10.34
CA GLU A 148 -16.22 -10.40 -10.33
C GLU A 148 -15.51 -10.41 -8.97
N ALA A 149 -16.26 -10.44 -7.86
CA ALA A 149 -15.72 -10.58 -6.52
C ALA A 149 -14.93 -11.88 -6.36
N LEU A 150 -15.49 -13.01 -6.81
CA LEU A 150 -14.79 -14.31 -6.77
C LEU A 150 -13.49 -14.27 -7.58
N LYS A 151 -13.53 -13.71 -8.79
CA LYS A 151 -12.33 -13.56 -9.64
C LYS A 151 -11.26 -12.68 -8.99
N THR A 152 -11.65 -11.59 -8.33
CA THR A 152 -10.73 -10.73 -7.59
C THR A 152 -10.08 -11.50 -6.42
N LEU A 153 -10.87 -12.31 -5.70
CA LEU A 153 -10.38 -13.12 -4.57
C LEU A 153 -9.45 -14.26 -5.02
N GLU A 154 -9.69 -14.86 -6.18
CA GLU A 154 -8.77 -15.83 -6.80
C GLU A 154 -7.39 -15.22 -7.14
N ALA A 155 -7.34 -13.91 -7.35
CA ALA A 155 -6.08 -13.21 -7.59
C ALA A 155 -5.29 -12.93 -6.30
N VAL A 156 -5.84 -13.24 -5.12
CA VAL A 156 -5.12 -13.17 -3.84
C VAL A 156 -4.28 -14.44 -3.68
N LYS A 157 -2.95 -14.29 -3.65
CA LYS A 157 -2.02 -15.44 -3.72
C LYS A 157 -1.08 -15.58 -2.53
N GLU A 158 -0.97 -14.56 -1.70
CA GLU A 158 -0.06 -14.63 -0.55
C GLU A 158 -0.66 -15.52 0.55
N PRO A 159 0.11 -16.49 1.08
CA PRO A 159 -0.38 -17.40 2.12
C PRO A 159 -0.99 -16.67 3.32
N ALA A 160 -0.36 -15.59 3.77
CA ALA A 160 -0.84 -14.78 4.89
C ALA A 160 -2.30 -14.29 4.70
N PHE A 161 -2.74 -14.06 3.46
CA PHE A 161 -4.07 -13.55 3.15
C PHE A 161 -5.07 -14.65 2.77
N GLN A 162 -4.62 -15.88 2.57
CA GLN A 162 -5.47 -16.98 2.09
C GLN A 162 -6.70 -17.19 2.96
N ALA A 163 -6.55 -17.33 4.29
CA ALA A 163 -7.70 -17.52 5.18
C ALA A 163 -8.72 -16.38 5.08
N THR A 164 -8.25 -15.13 4.93
CA THR A 164 -9.15 -13.97 4.76
C THR A 164 -9.80 -13.95 3.38
N ALA A 165 -9.09 -14.38 2.33
CA ALA A 165 -9.65 -14.51 1.00
C ALA A 165 -10.72 -15.62 0.94
N ASP A 166 -10.48 -16.74 1.62
CA ASP A 166 -11.40 -17.88 1.72
C ASP A 166 -12.67 -17.48 2.48
N GLU A 167 -12.52 -16.76 3.58
CA GLU A 167 -13.65 -16.17 4.31
C GLU A 167 -14.46 -15.23 3.42
N ALA A 168 -13.80 -14.31 2.70
CA ALA A 168 -14.47 -13.41 1.77
C ALA A 168 -15.17 -14.16 0.62
N ARG A 169 -14.58 -15.26 0.12
CA ARG A 169 -15.23 -16.13 -0.89
C ARG A 169 -16.49 -16.77 -0.31
N GLY A 170 -16.45 -17.19 0.94
CA GLY A 170 -17.60 -17.70 1.66
C GLY A 170 -18.71 -16.66 1.76
N ASP A 171 -18.37 -15.42 2.11
CA ASP A 171 -19.32 -14.29 2.16
C ASP A 171 -20.01 -14.09 0.80
N VAL A 172 -19.25 -14.19 -0.30
CA VAL A 172 -19.79 -14.09 -1.66
C VAL A 172 -20.72 -15.26 -1.99
N TYR A 173 -20.34 -16.49 -1.65
CA TYR A 173 -21.19 -17.68 -1.89
C TYR A 173 -22.47 -17.65 -1.07
N VAL A 174 -22.42 -17.22 0.19
CA VAL A 174 -23.63 -16.99 1.02
C VAL A 174 -24.54 -15.98 0.35
N ALA A 175 -24.00 -14.85 -0.13
CA ALA A 175 -24.79 -13.85 -0.84
C ALA A 175 -25.38 -14.35 -2.17
N LYS A 176 -24.76 -15.35 -2.81
CA LYS A 176 -25.28 -16.07 -3.98
C LYS A 176 -26.31 -17.16 -3.63
N ASN A 177 -26.59 -17.43 -2.35
CA ASN A 177 -27.33 -18.60 -1.85
C ASN A 177 -26.69 -19.95 -2.18
N ASP A 178 -25.38 -19.98 -2.44
CA ASP A 178 -24.60 -21.19 -2.70
C ASP A 178 -23.95 -21.69 -1.40
N ILE A 179 -24.79 -22.25 -0.53
CA ILE A 179 -24.38 -22.66 0.81
C ILE A 179 -23.35 -23.80 0.77
N GLU A 180 -23.41 -24.70 -0.20
CA GLU A 180 -22.47 -25.81 -0.31
C GLU A 180 -21.03 -25.32 -0.56
N ASN A 181 -20.85 -24.35 -1.46
CA ASN A 181 -19.53 -23.79 -1.70
C ASN A 181 -19.09 -22.86 -0.57
N ALA A 182 -20.01 -22.12 0.05
CA ALA A 182 -19.72 -21.33 1.24
C ALA A 182 -19.12 -22.17 2.38
N LYS A 183 -19.73 -23.33 2.68
CA LYS A 183 -19.21 -24.28 3.68
C LYS A 183 -17.77 -24.69 3.40
N LYS A 184 -17.48 -25.08 2.16
CA LYS A 184 -16.14 -25.56 1.76
C LYS A 184 -15.07 -24.50 1.99
N VAL A 185 -15.32 -23.26 1.53
CA VAL A 185 -14.32 -22.20 1.64
C VAL A 185 -14.22 -21.65 3.07
N TYR A 186 -15.31 -21.57 3.83
CA TYR A 186 -15.22 -21.22 5.25
C TYR A 186 -14.46 -22.27 6.06
N GLN A 187 -14.65 -23.56 5.76
CA GLN A 187 -13.89 -24.62 6.42
C GLN A 187 -12.41 -24.52 6.07
N SER A 188 -12.08 -24.30 4.80
CA SER A 188 -10.69 -24.04 4.35
C SER A 188 -10.07 -22.85 5.08
N ALA A 189 -10.82 -21.75 5.26
CA ALA A 189 -10.37 -20.60 6.04
C ALA A 189 -10.10 -20.96 7.50
N TRP A 190 -10.97 -21.77 8.11
CA TRP A 190 -10.86 -22.20 9.50
C TRP A 190 -9.66 -23.10 9.72
N ASP A 191 -9.50 -24.13 8.90
CA ASP A 191 -8.40 -25.08 8.98
C ASP A 191 -7.05 -24.35 8.87
N ALA A 192 -6.95 -23.36 7.98
CA ALA A 192 -5.76 -22.53 7.83
C ALA A 192 -5.45 -21.64 9.05
N LEU A 193 -6.47 -21.20 9.79
CA LEU A 193 -6.30 -20.41 11.01
C LEU A 193 -5.95 -21.28 12.22
N VAL A 194 -6.56 -22.46 12.34
CA VAL A 194 -6.21 -23.45 13.36
C VAL A 194 -4.74 -23.87 13.21
N GLU A 195 -4.27 -24.14 12.00
CA GLU A 195 -2.86 -24.47 11.73
C GLU A 195 -1.90 -23.35 12.17
N ARG A 196 -2.34 -22.08 12.07
CA ARG A 196 -1.56 -20.90 12.48
C ARG A 196 -1.71 -20.53 13.95
N GLN A 197 -2.56 -21.24 14.70
CA GLN A 197 -2.94 -20.87 16.06
C GLN A 197 -3.49 -19.43 16.12
N GLU A 198 -4.34 -19.08 15.15
CA GLU A 198 -5.02 -17.79 15.08
C GLU A 198 -6.51 -17.95 15.41
N GLU A 199 -6.99 -17.25 16.44
CA GLU A 199 -8.41 -17.21 16.78
C GLU A 199 -9.18 -16.25 15.87
N ARG A 200 -10.32 -16.69 15.32
CA ARG A 200 -11.23 -15.83 14.55
C ARG A 200 -12.70 -16.17 14.84
N GLN A 201 -13.21 -15.64 15.95
CA GLN A 201 -14.59 -15.86 16.41
C GLN A 201 -15.66 -15.54 15.35
N ILE A 202 -15.45 -14.50 14.55
CA ILE A 202 -16.42 -14.13 13.51
C ILE A 202 -16.56 -15.22 12.43
N LEU A 203 -15.47 -15.95 12.13
CA LEU A 203 -15.51 -17.03 11.15
C LEU A 203 -16.27 -18.25 11.69
N GLN A 204 -16.14 -18.55 12.98
CA GLN A 204 -16.94 -19.60 13.64
C GLN A 204 -18.44 -19.29 13.55
N ILE A 205 -18.84 -18.04 13.81
CA ILE A 205 -20.24 -17.60 13.65
C ILE A 205 -20.70 -17.73 12.19
N LYS A 206 -19.84 -17.39 11.22
CA LYS A 206 -20.15 -17.55 9.79
C LYS A 206 -20.33 -19.02 9.40
N LEU A 207 -19.47 -19.91 9.91
CA LEU A 207 -19.59 -21.36 9.73
C LEU A 207 -20.90 -21.88 10.31
N GLU A 208 -21.25 -21.45 11.52
CA GLU A 208 -22.51 -21.83 12.16
C GLU A 208 -23.71 -21.35 11.33
N SER A 209 -23.64 -20.14 10.77
CA SER A 209 -24.70 -19.59 9.92
C SER A 209 -24.95 -20.40 8.64
N VAL A 210 -23.94 -21.13 8.15
CA VAL A 210 -24.09 -22.07 7.04
C VAL A 210 -24.35 -23.50 7.50
N GLY A 211 -24.44 -23.76 8.80
CA GLY A 211 -24.72 -25.07 9.39
C GLY A 211 -23.48 -25.96 9.56
N VAL A 212 -22.32 -25.36 9.81
CA VAL A 212 -21.07 -26.04 10.16
C VAL A 212 -20.68 -25.61 11.57
N LEU A 213 -20.51 -26.56 12.48
CA LEU A 213 -20.01 -26.31 13.83
C LEU A 213 -18.52 -26.65 13.88
N VAL A 214 -17.73 -25.77 14.46
CA VAL A 214 -16.29 -25.96 14.68
C VAL A 214 -15.95 -25.71 16.14
N ASP A 215 -15.09 -26.56 16.69
CA ASP A 215 -14.60 -26.45 18.06
C ASP A 215 -13.63 -25.28 18.19
N ASP A 216 -13.56 -24.68 19.37
CA ASP A 216 -12.60 -23.60 19.63
C ASP A 216 -11.17 -24.11 19.45
N PRO A 217 -10.29 -23.36 18.77
CA PRO A 217 -8.91 -23.76 18.61
C PRO A 217 -8.21 -23.78 19.98
N GLU A 218 -7.53 -24.88 20.27
CA GLU A 218 -6.72 -25.01 21.49
C GLU A 218 -5.45 -24.15 21.37
N ILE A 219 -5.56 -22.86 21.69
CA ILE A 219 -4.43 -21.94 21.75
C ILE A 219 -3.94 -21.85 23.19
N GLU A 220 -2.66 -22.20 23.43
CA GLU A 220 -2.01 -21.99 24.72
C GLU A 220 -1.97 -20.49 25.05
N ARG A 221 -2.86 -20.04 25.95
CA ARG A 221 -2.84 -18.68 26.48
C ARG A 221 -1.85 -18.64 27.65
N PRO A 222 -0.90 -17.69 27.69
CA PRO A 222 -0.08 -17.51 28.87
C PRO A 222 -1.01 -17.21 30.06
N ILE A 223 -0.91 -18.03 31.10
CA ILE A 223 -1.61 -17.78 32.35
C ILE A 223 -1.05 -16.47 32.90
N ILE A 224 -1.79 -15.38 32.76
CA ILE A 224 -1.50 -14.16 33.51
C ILE A 224 -1.85 -14.51 34.96
N ASP A 225 -0.85 -14.94 35.71
CA ASP A 225 -0.96 -15.15 37.14
C ASP A 225 -1.12 -13.76 37.77
N THR A 226 -2.36 -13.25 37.78
CA THR A 226 -2.68 -12.04 38.52
C THR A 226 -2.45 -12.38 39.98
N GLN A 227 -1.27 -12.04 40.49
CA GLN A 227 -1.02 -11.97 41.92
C GLN A 227 -1.95 -10.89 42.45
N VAL A 228 -3.15 -11.32 42.84
CA VAL A 228 -4.03 -10.52 43.67
C VAL A 228 -3.32 -10.46 45.01
N GLU A 229 -2.46 -9.46 45.19
CA GLU A 229 -1.98 -9.10 46.53
C GLU A 229 -3.24 -8.86 47.37
N ALA A 230 -3.57 -9.83 48.21
CA ALA A 230 -4.52 -9.65 49.27
C ALA A 230 -3.92 -8.60 50.21
N THR A 231 -4.33 -7.35 50.04
CA THR A 231 -4.17 -6.33 51.08
C THR A 231 -4.96 -6.79 52.30
N GLU A 232 -4.27 -7.38 53.26
CA GLU A 232 -4.71 -7.52 54.66
C GLU A 232 -4.78 -6.14 55.36
#